data_AF-A0A815IW05-F1
#
_entry.id   AF-A0A815IW05-F1
#
_cell.length_a   1.000
_cell.length_b   1.000
_cell.length_c   1.000
_cell.angle_alpha   90.00
_cell.angle_beta   90.00
_cell.angle_gamma   90.00
#
_symmetry.space_group_name_H-M   'P 1'
#
loop_
_entity.id
_entity.type
_entity.pdbx_description
1 polymer ?
#
loop_
_entity_poly.entity_id
_entity_poly.type
_entity_poly.pdbx_seq_one_letter_code
_entity_poly.pdbx_strand_id
1 'polypeptide(L)'
;MKFCDVGIDDIISGGRYQLIHEASNKALDIHGEGTHDGTNVEIFTNHGGKNQLWVIHENQDGTVKLINPHSGKALDVFGGQTSDGTNVQIWTDNESNAQRWRLKSVGDGIYKLIHAFSGKALDVTGGETSDGTNVQIWTENYSWAQKWRLIQFHGSEKPLFHGMDTVEKKIFMLINSHRQEHGLPLLEPSVNLANVAHTHAVDVVENSPDVNGGNLHSWSNKGKWRPVTYTPDHKYAHLMWSKPSEISNYKGAGYEISMGYGHNVRKIMTMDPNATVDGWKRSSGHNAVMIQQGAFSTMQIKVMGAGVYKGYACVLHEKYVYVILHQARTTLTTLPNINRIDLSNLHHIFIIVDLHGQLAGLLHILSALA
;
A
#
# COMPACT_ATOMS: atom_id res chain seq x y z
N MET A 1 -6.91 17.67 -26.30
CA MET A 1 -6.68 17.44 -24.86
C MET A 1 -6.31 15.98 -24.68
N LYS A 2 -5.05 15.69 -24.34
CA LYS A 2 -4.62 14.34 -23.97
C LYS A 2 -4.86 14.19 -22.47
N PHE A 3 -5.70 13.25 -22.08
CA PHE A 3 -5.77 12.80 -20.68
C PHE A 3 -4.47 12.05 -20.39
N CYS A 4 -3.79 12.47 -19.32
CA CYS A 4 -2.65 11.73 -18.81
C CYS A 4 -3.19 10.48 -18.09
N ASP A 5 -3.02 9.32 -18.71
CA ASP A 5 -3.20 8.04 -18.04
C ASP A 5 -2.18 7.95 -16.89
N VAL A 6 -2.69 7.95 -15.66
CA VAL A 6 -1.90 7.69 -14.46
C VAL A 6 -1.76 6.18 -14.37
N GLY A 7 -0.54 5.71 -14.61
CA GLY A 7 -0.23 4.36 -15.05
C GLY A 7 -0.52 3.24 -14.05
N ILE A 8 -0.72 2.08 -14.67
CA ILE A 8 -0.62 0.68 -14.23
C ILE A 8 0.65 0.31 -13.40
N ASP A 9 1.46 1.27 -12.96
CA ASP A 9 2.82 1.06 -12.40
C ASP A 9 2.86 0.28 -11.05
N ASP A 10 1.71 0.02 -10.42
CA ASP A 10 1.59 -0.77 -9.18
C ASP A 10 1.07 -2.20 -9.38
N ILE A 11 0.58 -2.55 -10.58
CA ILE A 11 0.05 -3.89 -10.88
C ILE A 11 1.09 -4.69 -11.66
N ILE A 12 1.50 -5.81 -11.09
CA ILE A 12 2.50 -6.71 -11.67
C ILE A 12 1.76 -7.70 -12.56
N SER A 13 2.02 -7.65 -13.86
CA SER A 13 1.57 -8.66 -14.81
C SER A 13 2.05 -10.06 -14.39
N GLY A 14 1.14 -11.04 -14.37
CA GLY A 14 1.34 -12.37 -13.80
C GLY A 14 1.19 -12.43 -12.27
N GLY A 15 1.00 -11.28 -11.60
CA GLY A 15 0.71 -11.21 -10.18
C GLY A 15 -0.69 -11.71 -9.86
N ARG A 16 -0.85 -12.31 -8.68
CA ARG A 16 -2.14 -12.77 -8.16
C ARG A 16 -2.71 -11.72 -7.23
N TYR A 17 -4.00 -11.48 -7.30
CA TYR A 17 -4.69 -10.41 -6.56
C TYR A 17 -6.02 -10.89 -6.00
N GLN A 18 -6.44 -10.29 -4.89
CA GLN A 18 -7.85 -10.20 -4.51
C GLN A 18 -8.40 -8.85 -4.94
N LEU A 19 -9.60 -8.83 -5.49
CA LEU A 19 -10.33 -7.60 -5.79
C LEU A 19 -11.38 -7.44 -4.71
N ILE A 20 -11.20 -6.47 -3.81
CA ILE A 20 -12.08 -6.22 -2.68
C ILE A 20 -13.00 -5.06 -3.02
N HIS A 21 -14.30 -5.30 -3.01
CA HIS A 21 -15.30 -4.25 -3.22
C HIS A 21 -15.29 -3.27 -2.05
N GLU A 22 -15.10 -1.98 -2.34
CA GLU A 22 -14.88 -0.97 -1.30
C GLU A 22 -16.10 -0.75 -0.39
N ALA A 23 -17.33 -0.89 -0.91
CA ALA A 23 -18.51 -0.65 -0.10
C ALA A 23 -18.77 -1.77 0.92
N SER A 24 -18.48 -3.03 0.55
CA SER A 24 -18.85 -4.21 1.34
C SER A 24 -17.67 -4.91 2.01
N ASN A 25 -16.43 -4.61 1.63
CA ASN A 25 -15.23 -5.37 1.97
C ASN A 25 -15.28 -6.86 1.57
N LYS A 26 -16.11 -7.20 0.58
CA LYS A 26 -16.25 -8.56 0.03
C LYS A 26 -15.38 -8.74 -1.21
N ALA A 27 -14.95 -9.96 -1.47
CA ALA A 27 -14.08 -10.27 -2.59
C ALA A 27 -14.90 -10.52 -3.87
N LEU A 28 -14.31 -10.20 -5.02
CA LEU A 28 -14.76 -10.69 -6.32
C LEU A 28 -14.60 -12.21 -6.36
N ASP A 29 -15.71 -12.92 -6.41
CA ASP A 29 -15.83 -14.35 -6.15
C ASP A 29 -16.47 -15.05 -7.35
N ILE A 30 -16.06 -16.30 -7.60
CA ILE A 30 -16.74 -17.19 -8.52
C ILE A 30 -17.74 -18.03 -7.72
N HIS A 31 -19.02 -17.87 -8.05
CA HIS A 31 -20.12 -18.52 -7.36
C HIS A 31 -19.89 -20.03 -7.19
N GLY A 32 -19.91 -20.48 -5.94
CA GLY A 32 -19.80 -21.89 -5.58
C GLY A 32 -18.48 -22.55 -6.02
N GLU A 33 -17.40 -21.79 -6.19
CA GLU A 33 -16.11 -22.27 -6.70
C GLU A 33 -16.23 -22.94 -8.10
N GLY A 34 -17.23 -22.56 -8.90
CA GLY A 34 -17.47 -23.20 -10.19
C GLY A 34 -16.30 -23.04 -11.17
N THR A 35 -16.17 -24.03 -12.06
CA THR A 35 -15.04 -24.13 -13.01
C THR A 35 -15.47 -24.31 -14.46
N HIS A 36 -16.77 -24.22 -14.76
CA HIS A 36 -17.28 -24.33 -16.13
C HIS A 36 -17.51 -22.94 -16.74
N ASP A 37 -17.62 -22.89 -18.06
CA ASP A 37 -17.97 -21.65 -18.75
C ASP A 37 -19.35 -21.16 -18.32
N GLY A 38 -19.47 -19.85 -18.13
CA GLY A 38 -20.69 -19.19 -17.71
C GLY A 38 -20.98 -19.26 -16.21
N THR A 39 -20.07 -19.78 -15.36
CA THR A 39 -20.25 -19.64 -13.91
C THR A 39 -20.27 -18.16 -13.53
N ASN A 40 -21.23 -17.79 -12.68
CA ASN A 40 -21.45 -16.41 -12.28
C ASN A 40 -20.29 -15.85 -11.45
N VAL A 41 -20.07 -14.54 -11.56
CA VAL A 41 -19.18 -13.79 -10.68
C VAL A 41 -20.01 -12.90 -9.76
N GLU A 42 -19.70 -12.95 -8.47
CA GLU A 42 -20.45 -12.29 -7.40
C GLU A 42 -19.50 -11.61 -6.41
N ILE A 43 -20.04 -10.86 -5.46
CA ILE A 43 -19.30 -10.53 -4.24
C ILE A 43 -19.63 -11.53 -3.13
N PHE A 44 -18.61 -12.00 -2.44
CA PHE A 44 -18.79 -12.90 -1.31
C PHE A 44 -17.82 -12.56 -0.18
N THR A 45 -18.19 -12.94 1.05
CA THR A 45 -17.35 -12.82 2.24
C THR A 45 -15.94 -13.28 1.91
N ASN A 46 -14.97 -12.38 2.06
CA ASN A 46 -13.58 -12.68 1.76
C ASN A 46 -13.14 -13.84 2.67
N HIS A 47 -12.95 -15.02 2.06
CA HIS A 47 -12.50 -16.28 2.67
C HIS A 47 -11.11 -16.75 2.11
N GLY A 48 -10.56 -16.02 1.13
CA GLY A 48 -9.19 -16.19 0.63
C GLY A 48 -9.03 -17.45 -0.22
N GLY A 49 -10.15 -18.07 -0.59
CA GLY A 49 -10.20 -19.24 -1.46
C GLY A 49 -9.67 -18.91 -2.84
N LYS A 50 -9.25 -19.93 -3.59
CA LYS A 50 -8.67 -19.74 -4.93
C LYS A 50 -9.69 -19.17 -5.93
N ASN A 51 -10.99 -19.39 -5.70
CA ASN A 51 -12.12 -18.77 -6.40
C ASN A 51 -12.18 -17.24 -6.21
N GLN A 52 -11.55 -16.68 -5.16
CA GLN A 52 -11.47 -15.25 -4.89
C GLN A 52 -10.16 -14.59 -5.35
N LEU A 53 -9.31 -15.36 -6.04
CA LEU A 53 -8.02 -14.89 -6.54
C LEU A 53 -8.10 -14.66 -8.05
N TRP A 54 -7.37 -13.66 -8.53
CA TRP A 54 -7.32 -13.29 -9.94
C TRP A 54 -5.89 -12.99 -10.33
N VAL A 55 -5.37 -13.68 -11.34
CA VAL A 55 -4.07 -13.42 -11.93
C VAL A 55 -4.26 -12.38 -13.02
N ILE A 56 -3.64 -11.22 -12.86
CA ILE A 56 -3.76 -10.13 -13.83
C ILE A 56 -2.63 -10.28 -14.85
N HIS A 57 -2.97 -10.42 -16.14
CA HIS A 57 -2.00 -10.41 -17.22
C HIS A 57 -2.22 -9.19 -18.10
N GLU A 58 -1.15 -8.44 -18.35
CA GLU A 58 -1.15 -7.35 -19.32
C GLU A 58 -1.17 -7.88 -20.76
N ASN A 59 -1.99 -7.27 -21.59
CA ASN A 59 -2.04 -7.48 -23.03
C ASN A 59 -1.18 -6.41 -23.74
N GLN A 60 -0.80 -6.69 -24.99
CA GLN A 60 0.06 -5.79 -25.77
C GLN A 60 -0.57 -4.42 -26.07
N ASP A 61 -1.90 -4.31 -26.00
CA ASP A 61 -2.66 -3.10 -26.26
C ASP A 61 -2.89 -2.22 -25.01
N GLY A 62 -2.26 -2.57 -23.88
CA GLY A 62 -2.38 -1.87 -22.60
C GLY A 62 -3.65 -2.20 -21.81
N THR A 63 -4.50 -3.11 -22.31
CA THR A 63 -5.55 -3.72 -21.50
C THR A 63 -4.97 -4.85 -20.64
N VAL A 64 -5.76 -5.34 -19.69
CA VAL A 64 -5.45 -6.53 -18.90
C VAL A 64 -6.53 -7.60 -19.09
N LYS A 65 -6.14 -8.86 -18.90
CA LYS A 65 -7.05 -9.98 -18.63
C LYS A 65 -6.91 -10.39 -17.17
N LEU A 66 -7.99 -10.86 -16.56
CA LEU A 66 -8.00 -11.41 -15.20
C LEU A 66 -8.34 -12.89 -15.27
N ILE A 67 -7.38 -13.77 -14.95
CA ILE A 67 -7.54 -15.22 -14.99
C ILE A 67 -7.67 -15.75 -13.56
N ASN A 68 -8.75 -16.44 -13.25
CA ASN A 68 -8.88 -17.09 -11.96
C ASN A 68 -8.00 -18.36 -11.91
N PRO A 69 -7.12 -18.51 -10.89
CA PRO A 69 -6.19 -19.64 -10.82
C PRO A 69 -6.83 -20.95 -10.33
N HIS A 70 -8.08 -20.94 -9.86
CA HIS A 70 -8.84 -22.15 -9.53
C HIS A 70 -9.46 -22.77 -10.79
N SER A 71 -10.19 -21.97 -11.56
CA SER A 71 -10.91 -22.43 -12.76
C SER A 71 -10.06 -22.40 -14.04
N GLY A 72 -9.00 -21.58 -14.07
CA GLY A 72 -8.22 -21.31 -15.29
C GLY A 72 -8.97 -20.44 -16.31
N LYS A 73 -10.06 -19.79 -15.91
CA LYS A 73 -10.95 -19.01 -16.80
C LYS A 73 -10.81 -17.51 -16.58
N ALA A 74 -11.12 -16.75 -17.62
CA ALA A 74 -11.05 -15.29 -17.64
C ALA A 74 -12.32 -14.65 -17.09
N LEU A 75 -12.17 -13.48 -16.46
CA LEU A 75 -13.26 -12.56 -16.12
C LEU A 75 -13.87 -12.01 -17.42
N ASP A 76 -15.12 -12.37 -17.69
CA ASP A 76 -15.76 -12.25 -19.00
C ASP A 76 -17.10 -11.52 -18.88
N VAL A 77 -17.33 -10.53 -19.75
CA VAL A 77 -18.65 -9.92 -19.91
C VAL A 77 -19.49 -10.81 -20.81
N PHE A 78 -20.66 -11.24 -20.33
CA PHE A 78 -21.53 -12.18 -21.06
C PHE A 78 -21.76 -11.75 -22.51
N GLY A 79 -21.28 -12.56 -23.44
CA GLY A 79 -21.41 -12.35 -24.89
C GLY A 79 -20.72 -11.07 -25.41
N GLY A 80 -19.86 -10.43 -24.62
CA GLY A 80 -19.24 -9.13 -24.94
C GLY A 80 -20.25 -8.00 -25.10
N GLN A 81 -21.44 -8.11 -24.50
CA GLN A 81 -22.49 -7.09 -24.65
C GLN A 81 -22.09 -5.76 -24.00
N THR A 82 -22.78 -4.70 -24.42
CA THR A 82 -22.45 -3.32 -24.04
C THR A 82 -23.57 -2.61 -23.29
N SER A 83 -24.65 -3.31 -22.90
CA SER A 83 -25.75 -2.75 -22.10
C SER A 83 -25.41 -2.67 -20.62
N ASP A 84 -25.98 -1.69 -19.93
CA ASP A 84 -25.97 -1.66 -18.46
C ASP A 84 -26.70 -2.88 -17.91
N GLY A 85 -26.14 -3.48 -16.86
CA GLY A 85 -26.67 -4.70 -16.24
C GLY A 85 -26.29 -5.99 -16.95
N THR A 86 -25.44 -5.93 -17.98
CA THR A 86 -24.89 -7.15 -18.59
C THR A 86 -24.06 -7.91 -17.55
N ASN A 87 -24.33 -9.21 -17.42
CA ASN A 87 -23.69 -10.05 -16.43
C ASN A 87 -22.18 -10.21 -16.63
N VAL A 88 -21.45 -10.38 -15.54
CA VAL A 88 -20.05 -10.79 -15.55
C VAL A 88 -19.96 -12.24 -15.07
N GLN A 89 -19.19 -13.04 -15.80
CA GLN A 89 -19.05 -14.47 -15.61
C GLN A 89 -17.58 -14.87 -15.75
N ILE A 90 -17.30 -16.16 -15.60
CA ILE A 90 -16.04 -16.73 -16.08
C ILE A 90 -16.24 -17.44 -17.41
N TRP A 91 -15.26 -17.33 -18.30
CA TRP A 91 -15.25 -18.04 -19.57
C TRP A 91 -13.84 -18.46 -19.96
N THR A 92 -13.73 -19.54 -20.74
CA THR A 92 -12.46 -19.99 -21.34
C THR A 92 -11.77 -18.80 -22.03
N ASP A 93 -10.49 -18.59 -21.73
CA ASP A 93 -9.72 -17.52 -22.36
C ASP A 93 -9.72 -17.72 -23.88
N ASN A 94 -10.33 -16.77 -24.57
CA ASN A 94 -10.55 -16.82 -26.02
C ASN A 94 -10.02 -15.58 -26.72
N GLU A 95 -9.25 -14.75 -26.01
CA GLU A 95 -8.66 -13.51 -26.49
C GLU A 95 -9.67 -12.49 -27.05
N SER A 96 -10.96 -12.68 -26.79
CA SER A 96 -12.01 -11.79 -27.27
C SER A 96 -12.08 -10.50 -26.46
N ASN A 97 -12.75 -9.51 -27.03
CA ASN A 97 -12.99 -8.23 -26.40
C ASN A 97 -13.81 -8.33 -25.10
N ALA A 98 -14.56 -9.41 -24.88
CA ALA A 98 -15.35 -9.65 -23.66
C ALA A 98 -14.48 -9.82 -22.40
N GLN A 99 -13.18 -10.09 -22.57
CA GLN A 99 -12.24 -10.44 -21.51
C GLN A 99 -11.16 -9.37 -21.29
N ARG A 100 -11.35 -8.19 -21.89
CA ARG A 100 -10.39 -7.08 -21.86
C ARG A 100 -10.86 -6.01 -20.89
N TRP A 101 -10.00 -5.66 -19.95
CA TRP A 101 -10.28 -4.67 -18.92
C TRP A 101 -9.19 -3.59 -18.90
N ARG A 102 -9.53 -2.36 -18.54
CA ARG A 102 -8.58 -1.29 -18.23
C ARG A 102 -8.67 -0.99 -16.74
N LEU A 103 -7.53 -0.98 -16.05
CA LEU A 103 -7.46 -0.61 -14.65
C LEU A 103 -7.30 0.91 -14.56
N LYS A 104 -8.33 1.59 -14.05
CA LYS A 104 -8.31 3.04 -13.83
C LYS A 104 -8.12 3.32 -12.34
N SER A 105 -6.92 3.77 -11.96
CA SER A 105 -6.61 4.10 -10.57
C SER A 105 -7.49 5.26 -10.07
N VAL A 106 -7.99 5.11 -8.85
CA VAL A 106 -8.71 6.14 -8.09
C VAL A 106 -7.83 6.68 -6.95
N GLY A 107 -6.62 6.13 -6.76
CA GLY A 107 -5.71 6.42 -5.65
C GLY A 107 -5.73 5.33 -4.57
N ASP A 108 -4.68 5.27 -3.75
CA ASP A 108 -4.58 4.42 -2.56
C ASP A 108 -4.89 2.92 -2.78
N GLY A 109 -4.48 2.38 -3.94
CA GLY A 109 -4.70 0.98 -4.32
C GLY A 109 -6.14 0.65 -4.71
N ILE A 110 -7.00 1.66 -4.88
CA ILE A 110 -8.37 1.53 -5.36
C ILE A 110 -8.40 1.77 -6.87
N TYR A 111 -9.13 0.92 -7.58
CA TYR A 111 -9.28 0.94 -9.02
C TYR A 111 -10.75 0.82 -9.42
N LYS A 112 -11.06 1.30 -10.62
CA LYS A 112 -12.20 0.86 -11.39
C LYS A 112 -11.70 -0.07 -12.49
N LEU A 113 -12.40 -1.18 -12.72
CA LEU A 113 -12.13 -2.06 -13.85
C LEU A 113 -13.09 -1.68 -14.98
N ILE A 114 -12.56 -1.11 -16.06
CA ILE A 114 -13.35 -0.65 -17.19
C ILE A 114 -13.27 -1.70 -18.29
N HIS A 115 -14.38 -2.33 -18.64
CA HIS A 115 -14.45 -3.24 -19.77
C HIS A 115 -14.06 -2.49 -21.05
N ALA A 116 -13.00 -2.97 -21.71
CA ALA A 116 -12.30 -2.19 -22.72
C ALA A 116 -13.14 -1.93 -23.98
N PHE A 117 -14.09 -2.84 -24.26
CA PHE A 117 -14.98 -2.76 -25.42
C PHE A 117 -16.21 -1.90 -25.17
N SER A 118 -16.89 -2.07 -24.03
CA SER A 118 -18.12 -1.31 -23.74
C SER A 118 -17.84 0.06 -23.09
N GLY A 119 -16.66 0.26 -22.50
CA GLY A 119 -16.33 1.43 -21.69
C GLY A 119 -17.04 1.48 -20.33
N LYS A 120 -17.69 0.39 -19.91
CA LYS A 120 -18.46 0.30 -18.66
C LYS A 120 -17.63 -0.31 -17.53
N ALA A 121 -17.94 0.08 -16.30
CA ALA A 121 -17.21 -0.37 -15.12
C ALA A 121 -17.75 -1.71 -14.59
N LEU A 122 -16.86 -2.53 -14.02
CA LEU A 122 -17.20 -3.66 -13.16
C LEU A 122 -17.93 -3.15 -11.93
N ASP A 123 -19.18 -3.56 -11.77
CA ASP A 123 -20.18 -2.94 -10.89
C ASP A 123 -20.88 -4.01 -10.07
N VAL A 124 -21.00 -3.79 -8.77
CA VAL A 124 -21.84 -4.61 -7.90
C VAL A 124 -23.29 -4.13 -8.03
N THR A 125 -24.20 -5.01 -8.43
CA THR A 125 -25.60 -4.64 -8.70
C THR A 125 -26.22 -3.91 -7.51
N GLY A 126 -26.69 -2.67 -7.77
CA GLY A 126 -27.33 -1.82 -6.75
C GLY A 126 -26.36 -1.25 -5.70
N GLY A 127 -25.07 -1.58 -5.76
CA GLY A 127 -24.12 -1.29 -4.69
C GLY A 127 -24.41 -2.04 -3.39
N GLU A 128 -25.17 -3.15 -3.47
CA GLU A 128 -25.56 -3.96 -2.32
C GLU A 128 -24.34 -4.60 -1.65
N THR A 129 -24.50 -4.98 -0.38
CA THR A 129 -23.39 -5.48 0.44
C THR A 129 -23.58 -6.92 0.91
N SER A 130 -24.58 -7.64 0.40
CA SER A 130 -24.88 -9.01 0.78
C SER A 130 -23.96 -10.01 0.09
N ASP A 131 -23.79 -11.19 0.69
CA ASP A 131 -23.12 -12.31 0.02
C ASP A 131 -23.96 -12.79 -1.18
N GLY A 132 -23.29 -13.11 -2.28
CA GLY A 132 -23.92 -13.55 -3.52
C GLY A 132 -24.53 -12.42 -4.33
N THR A 133 -24.31 -11.15 -3.96
CA THR A 133 -24.73 -10.03 -4.80
C THR A 133 -23.99 -10.09 -6.13
N ASN A 134 -24.76 -9.99 -7.22
CA ASN A 134 -24.25 -10.13 -8.57
C ASN A 134 -23.24 -9.04 -8.96
N VAL A 135 -22.30 -9.39 -9.84
CA VAL A 135 -21.41 -8.45 -10.51
C VAL A 135 -21.79 -8.32 -11.99
N GLN A 136 -21.88 -7.09 -12.45
CA GLN A 136 -22.33 -6.71 -13.78
C GLN A 136 -21.39 -5.64 -14.36
N ILE A 137 -21.64 -5.24 -15.61
CA ILE A 137 -21.10 -3.98 -16.11
C ILE A 137 -22.15 -2.88 -16.07
N TRP A 138 -21.73 -1.67 -15.69
CA TRP A 138 -22.60 -0.51 -15.63
C TRP A 138 -21.87 0.77 -16.05
N THR A 139 -22.61 1.75 -16.58
CA THR A 139 -22.12 3.07 -16.92
C THR A 139 -21.34 3.66 -15.74
N GLU A 140 -20.13 4.16 -16.02
CA GLU A 140 -19.26 4.68 -14.98
C GLU A 140 -19.97 5.81 -14.21
N ASN A 141 -19.95 5.71 -12.88
CA ASN A 141 -20.51 6.70 -11.97
C ASN A 141 -19.56 6.90 -10.78
N TYR A 142 -19.99 7.71 -9.80
CA TYR A 142 -19.20 8.05 -8.61
C TYR A 142 -19.48 7.15 -7.40
N SER A 143 -20.33 6.13 -7.57
CA SER A 143 -20.72 5.24 -6.47
C SER A 143 -19.57 4.33 -6.04
N TRP A 144 -19.73 3.76 -4.84
CA TRP A 144 -18.81 2.76 -4.31
C TRP A 144 -18.96 1.39 -4.98
N ALA A 145 -20.07 1.15 -5.70
CA ALA A 145 -20.37 -0.09 -6.42
C ALA A 145 -19.31 -0.47 -7.46
N GLN A 146 -18.52 0.51 -7.92
CA GLN A 146 -17.56 0.37 -9.02
C GLN A 146 -16.10 0.46 -8.55
N LYS A 147 -15.87 0.51 -7.24
CA LYS A 147 -14.54 0.71 -6.65
C LYS A 147 -14.03 -0.59 -6.04
N TRP A 148 -12.86 -1.00 -6.50
CA TRP A 148 -12.23 -2.27 -6.16
C TRP A 148 -10.81 -2.00 -5.67
N ARG A 149 -10.50 -2.46 -4.46
CA ARG A 149 -9.13 -2.46 -3.95
C ARG A 149 -8.42 -3.73 -4.39
N LEU A 150 -7.29 -3.57 -5.07
CA LEU A 150 -6.49 -4.69 -5.54
C LEU A 150 -5.42 -4.99 -4.49
N ILE A 151 -5.51 -6.18 -3.88
CA ILE A 151 -4.56 -6.64 -2.86
C ILE A 151 -3.73 -7.77 -3.46
N GLN A 152 -2.42 -7.56 -3.62
CA GLN A 152 -1.53 -8.56 -4.18
C GLN A 152 -1.33 -9.74 -3.22
N PHE A 153 -1.47 -10.96 -3.75
CA PHE A 153 -1.34 -12.23 -3.06
C PHE A 153 -0.01 -12.90 -3.45
N HIS A 154 0.92 -13.06 -2.50
CA HIS A 154 2.29 -13.50 -2.77
C HIS A 154 2.57 -15.01 -2.60
N GLY A 155 1.56 -15.83 -2.30
CA GLY A 155 1.73 -17.29 -2.22
C GLY A 155 2.56 -17.75 -1.01
N SER A 156 1.99 -18.65 -0.19
CA SER A 156 2.43 -19.05 1.16
C SER A 156 2.18 -18.02 2.29
N GLU A 157 1.72 -16.82 1.95
CA GLU A 157 1.30 -15.82 2.91
C GLU A 157 -0.23 -15.65 2.86
N LYS A 158 -0.86 -15.82 4.03
CA LYS A 158 -2.28 -15.57 4.26
C LYS A 158 -2.59 -14.12 3.83
N PRO A 159 -3.66 -13.83 3.08
CA PRO A 159 -3.98 -12.45 2.73
C PRO A 159 -4.30 -11.68 4.01
N LEU A 160 -3.54 -10.62 4.30
CA LEU A 160 -3.61 -9.83 5.54
C LEU A 160 -4.87 -8.96 5.70
N PHE A 161 -5.90 -9.18 4.89
CA PHE A 161 -7.19 -8.52 5.05
C PHE A 161 -8.33 -9.53 4.91
N HIS A 162 -8.35 -10.46 5.86
CA HIS A 162 -9.51 -11.28 6.17
C HIS A 162 -10.40 -10.62 7.20
N GLY A 163 -11.71 -10.92 7.13
CA GLY A 163 -12.80 -10.33 7.92
C GLY A 163 -12.44 -9.87 9.33
N MET A 164 -12.98 -8.71 9.72
CA MET A 164 -12.88 -8.06 11.05
C MET A 164 -12.28 -8.95 12.17
N ASP A 165 -10.95 -8.87 12.46
CA ASP A 165 -10.32 -9.10 13.80
C ASP A 165 -8.77 -9.19 13.88
N THR A 166 -7.98 -8.81 12.87
CA THR A 166 -6.49 -8.90 12.97
C THR A 166 -5.88 -7.91 13.97
N VAL A 167 -4.76 -8.29 14.59
CA VAL A 167 -4.01 -7.44 15.56
C VAL A 167 -3.53 -6.16 14.88
N GLU A 168 -3.08 -6.24 13.63
CA GLU A 168 -2.68 -5.10 12.80
C GLU A 168 -3.81 -4.08 12.65
N LYS A 169 -5.04 -4.55 12.38
CA LYS A 169 -6.21 -3.67 12.24
C LYS A 169 -6.55 -3.00 13.57
N LYS A 170 -6.47 -3.73 14.69
CA LYS A 170 -6.69 -3.17 16.03
C LYS A 170 -5.63 -2.12 16.36
N ILE A 171 -4.36 -2.38 16.07
CA ILE A 171 -3.27 -1.40 16.20
C ILE A 171 -3.56 -0.15 15.35
N PHE A 172 -3.91 -0.33 14.08
CA PHE A 172 -4.23 0.76 13.17
C PHE A 172 -5.38 1.64 13.72
N MET A 173 -6.47 1.00 14.17
CA MET A 173 -7.62 1.69 14.76
C MET A 173 -7.26 2.44 16.05
N LEU A 174 -6.46 1.83 16.92
CA LEU A 174 -6.04 2.43 18.18
C LEU A 174 -5.11 3.65 17.97
N ILE A 175 -4.19 3.57 17.01
CA ILE A 175 -3.37 4.73 16.62
C ILE A 175 -4.26 5.85 16.09
N ASN A 176 -5.20 5.54 15.21
CA ASN A 176 -6.12 6.53 14.65
C ASN A 176 -7.08 7.13 15.71
N SER A 177 -7.57 6.34 16.67
CA SER A 177 -8.33 6.85 17.83
C SER A 177 -7.50 7.83 18.65
N HIS A 178 -6.24 7.48 18.94
CA HIS A 178 -5.32 8.35 19.66
C HIS A 178 -5.04 9.66 18.92
N ARG A 179 -4.96 9.62 17.58
CA ARG A 179 -4.85 10.82 16.75
C ARG A 179 -6.10 11.70 16.83
N GLN A 180 -7.29 11.10 16.79
CA GLN A 180 -8.55 11.84 16.93
C GLN A 180 -8.68 12.51 18.31
N GLU A 181 -8.27 11.83 19.38
CA GLU A 181 -8.19 12.40 20.73
C GLU A 181 -7.31 13.66 20.78
N HIS A 182 -6.36 13.79 19.85
CA HIS A 182 -5.47 14.95 19.71
C HIS A 182 -5.87 15.91 18.57
N GLY A 183 -7.08 15.74 18.00
CA GLY A 183 -7.60 16.61 16.95
C GLY A 183 -6.89 16.48 15.59
N LEU A 184 -6.21 15.37 15.35
CA LEU A 184 -5.46 15.13 14.10
C LEU A 184 -6.29 14.32 13.10
N PRO A 185 -6.04 14.50 11.78
CA PRO A 185 -6.67 13.68 10.76
C PRO A 185 -6.25 12.21 10.89
N LEU A 186 -7.14 11.32 10.47
CA LEU A 186 -6.86 9.90 10.38
C LEU A 186 -5.75 9.63 9.36
N LEU A 187 -4.94 8.61 9.62
CA LEU A 187 -4.02 8.04 8.64
C LEU A 187 -4.75 6.98 7.83
N GLU A 188 -4.50 6.98 6.52
CA GLU A 188 -5.00 5.96 5.60
C GLU A 188 -4.10 4.70 5.63
N PRO A 189 -4.65 3.51 5.36
CA PRO A 189 -3.86 2.28 5.33
C PRO A 189 -2.99 2.20 4.07
N SER A 190 -1.74 1.75 4.22
CA SER A 190 -0.83 1.46 3.12
C SER A 190 -0.38 0.00 3.15
N VAL A 191 -0.74 -0.76 2.11
CA VAL A 191 -0.35 -2.17 1.94
C VAL A 191 1.17 -2.30 1.79
N ASN A 192 1.82 -1.38 1.07
CA ASN A 192 3.28 -1.42 0.93
C ASN A 192 3.98 -1.23 2.27
N LEU A 193 3.55 -0.24 3.07
CA LEU A 193 4.13 -0.03 4.40
C LEU A 193 3.80 -1.18 5.36
N ALA A 194 2.61 -1.79 5.24
CA ALA A 194 2.23 -2.95 6.04
C ALA A 194 3.09 -4.17 5.71
N ASN A 195 3.37 -4.42 4.43
CA ASN A 195 4.27 -5.50 4.00
C ASN A 195 5.69 -5.28 4.53
N VAL A 196 6.17 -4.04 4.51
CA VAL A 196 7.49 -3.67 5.06
C VAL A 196 7.54 -3.92 6.56
N ALA A 197 6.51 -3.47 7.28
CA ALA A 197 6.36 -3.68 8.72
C ALA A 197 6.28 -5.17 9.09
N HIS A 198 5.55 -5.97 8.31
CA HIS A 198 5.43 -7.41 8.52
C HIS A 198 6.76 -8.12 8.23
N THR A 199 7.44 -7.74 7.14
CA THR A 199 8.76 -8.26 6.79
C THR A 199 9.76 -8.02 7.93
N HIS A 200 9.73 -6.82 8.51
CA HIS A 200 10.54 -6.50 9.68
C HIS A 200 10.17 -7.34 10.89
N ALA A 201 8.88 -7.53 11.15
CA ALA A 201 8.40 -8.35 12.25
C ALA A 201 8.89 -9.81 12.15
N VAL A 202 8.86 -10.37 10.95
CA VAL A 202 9.42 -11.70 10.67
C VAL A 202 10.93 -11.71 10.91
N ASP A 203 11.65 -10.69 10.42
CA ASP A 203 13.10 -10.60 10.58
C ASP A 203 13.53 -10.53 12.05
N VAL A 204 12.89 -9.67 12.85
CA VAL A 204 13.17 -9.53 14.28
C VAL A 204 12.94 -10.84 15.02
N VAL A 205 11.84 -11.53 14.73
CA VAL A 205 11.50 -12.76 15.44
C VAL A 205 12.38 -13.92 15.00
N GLU A 206 12.63 -14.10 13.70
CA GLU A 206 13.35 -15.27 13.20
C GLU A 206 14.86 -15.11 13.18
N ASN A 207 15.37 -13.91 12.93
CA ASN A 207 16.80 -13.66 12.75
C ASN A 207 17.42 -12.86 13.90
N SER A 208 16.59 -12.24 14.75
CA SER A 208 16.99 -11.52 15.97
C SER A 208 18.14 -10.50 15.79
N PRO A 209 18.05 -9.60 14.80
CA PRO A 209 18.98 -8.46 14.66
C PRO A 209 18.98 -7.51 15.86
N ASP A 210 17.99 -7.62 16.74
CA ASP A 210 17.87 -6.84 17.97
C ASP A 210 18.75 -7.37 19.12
N VAL A 211 19.35 -8.55 18.97
CA VAL A 211 20.36 -9.05 19.92
C VAL A 211 21.77 -8.62 19.51
N ASN A 212 22.74 -8.75 20.42
CA ASN A 212 24.16 -8.44 20.15
C ASN A 212 24.44 -7.00 19.70
N GLY A 213 23.93 -6.03 20.48
CA GLY A 213 24.18 -4.60 20.25
C GLY A 213 23.16 -3.89 19.36
N GLY A 214 22.21 -4.63 18.80
CA GLY A 214 21.01 -4.07 18.18
C GLY A 214 19.89 -3.77 19.17
N ASN A 215 18.76 -3.39 18.61
CA ASN A 215 17.48 -3.29 19.29
C ASN A 215 16.35 -3.58 18.27
N LEU A 216 15.10 -3.43 18.69
CA LEU A 216 13.92 -3.74 17.89
C LEU A 216 13.85 -3.00 16.53
N HIS A 217 14.61 -1.93 16.33
CA HIS A 217 14.68 -1.21 15.05
C HIS A 217 15.77 -1.72 14.09
N SER A 218 16.49 -2.77 14.48
CA SER A 218 17.61 -3.31 13.72
C SER A 218 17.14 -4.32 12.68
N TRP A 219 17.72 -4.28 11.49
CA TRP A 219 17.42 -5.18 10.38
C TRP A 219 18.61 -6.11 10.12
N SER A 220 18.35 -7.41 10.01
CA SER A 220 19.37 -8.44 9.86
C SER A 220 19.96 -8.47 8.45
N ASN A 221 21.01 -9.27 8.27
CA ASN A 221 21.60 -9.56 6.96
C ASN A 221 20.99 -10.80 6.27
N LYS A 222 19.83 -11.29 6.74
CA LYS A 222 19.20 -12.52 6.24
C LYS A 222 18.17 -12.29 5.13
N GLY A 223 17.79 -11.04 4.88
CA GLY A 223 16.86 -10.69 3.82
C GLY A 223 17.51 -10.02 2.61
N LYS A 224 16.66 -9.70 1.63
CA LYS A 224 17.05 -8.98 0.40
C LYS A 224 17.00 -7.46 0.63
N TRP A 225 17.77 -7.00 1.60
CA TRP A 225 17.87 -5.59 1.98
C TRP A 225 19.24 -5.31 2.61
N ARG A 226 19.62 -4.04 2.72
CA ARG A 226 20.84 -3.61 3.41
C ARG A 226 20.67 -3.78 4.92
N PRO A 227 21.50 -4.57 5.62
CA PRO A 227 21.38 -4.72 7.07
C PRO A 227 21.64 -3.40 7.79
N VAL A 228 21.04 -3.21 8.97
CA VAL A 228 21.34 -2.08 9.85
C VAL A 228 21.20 -2.48 11.31
N THR A 229 22.24 -2.20 12.10
CA THR A 229 22.15 -2.22 13.57
C THR A 229 21.77 -0.82 14.04
N TYR A 230 20.59 -0.68 14.64
CA TYR A 230 20.10 0.61 15.09
C TYR A 230 20.69 0.96 16.46
N THR A 231 21.44 2.06 16.53
CA THR A 231 22.15 2.51 17.72
C THR A 231 21.52 3.79 18.30
N PRO A 232 21.68 4.06 19.62
CA PRO A 232 21.10 5.24 20.27
C PRO A 232 21.54 6.60 19.69
N ASP A 233 22.68 6.64 18.99
CA ASP A 233 23.17 7.84 18.30
C ASP A 233 22.49 8.11 16.96
N HIS A 234 21.56 7.22 16.53
CA HIS A 234 20.80 7.30 15.29
C HIS A 234 21.65 7.38 14.01
N LYS A 235 22.95 7.08 14.09
CA LYS A 235 23.92 7.30 13.01
C LYS A 235 23.51 6.70 11.67
N TYR A 236 22.86 5.52 11.71
CA TYR A 236 22.40 4.79 10.53
C TYR A 236 20.89 4.69 10.41
N ALA A 237 20.13 5.53 11.11
CA ALA A 237 18.66 5.51 11.11
C ALA A 237 18.05 5.66 9.70
N HIS A 238 18.75 6.35 8.78
CA HIS A 238 18.33 6.50 7.39
C HIS A 238 18.21 5.17 6.63
N LEU A 239 19.00 4.14 6.99
CA LEU A 239 18.89 2.82 6.35
C LEU A 239 17.59 2.12 6.75
N MET A 240 17.17 2.25 8.01
CA MET A 240 15.85 1.80 8.49
C MET A 240 14.73 2.58 7.80
N TRP A 241 14.85 3.91 7.70
CA TRP A 241 13.80 4.71 7.06
C TRP A 241 13.67 4.43 5.55
N SER A 242 14.72 3.97 4.89
CA SER A 242 14.71 3.65 3.46
C SER A 242 14.05 2.31 3.12
N LYS A 243 13.69 1.51 4.13
CA LYS A 243 13.15 0.14 3.93
C LYS A 243 11.94 0.09 3.02
N PRO A 244 10.94 0.99 3.13
CA PRO A 244 9.83 1.01 2.19
C PRO A 244 10.26 1.02 0.72
N SER A 245 11.17 1.91 0.34
CA SER A 245 11.71 1.99 -1.02
C SER A 245 12.66 0.88 -1.42
N GLU A 246 13.23 0.17 -0.44
CA GLU A 246 14.19 -0.91 -0.68
C GLU A 246 13.50 -2.25 -0.93
N ILE A 247 12.41 -2.54 -0.21
CA ILE A 247 11.78 -3.87 -0.21
C ILE A 247 10.34 -3.88 -0.74
N SER A 248 9.80 -2.71 -1.11
CA SER A 248 8.47 -2.58 -1.70
C SER A 248 8.45 -1.55 -2.82
N ASN A 249 7.31 -1.40 -3.50
CA ASN A 249 7.11 -0.38 -4.53
C ASN A 249 6.89 1.02 -3.97
N TYR A 250 6.86 1.20 -2.65
CA TYR A 250 6.68 2.50 -2.02
C TYR A 250 7.85 3.43 -2.31
N LYS A 251 7.62 4.48 -3.10
CA LYS A 251 8.68 5.41 -3.55
C LYS A 251 9.23 6.34 -2.46
N GLY A 252 8.70 6.27 -1.23
CA GLY A 252 9.08 7.10 -0.10
C GLY A 252 9.88 6.35 0.97
N ALA A 253 10.18 7.08 2.04
CA ALA A 253 10.73 6.52 3.28
C ALA A 253 9.61 6.33 4.32
N GLY A 254 9.92 5.68 5.44
CA GLY A 254 8.96 5.56 6.54
C GLY A 254 9.61 5.63 7.92
N TYR A 255 8.94 6.29 8.86
CA TYR A 255 9.30 6.26 10.27
C TYR A 255 8.76 5.00 10.91
N GLU A 256 9.65 4.25 11.55
CA GLU A 256 9.32 2.99 12.20
C GLU A 256 9.07 3.22 13.69
N ILE A 257 7.96 2.66 14.20
CA ILE A 257 7.76 2.44 15.63
C ILE A 257 7.57 0.94 15.86
N SER A 258 8.21 0.43 16.90
CA SER A 258 8.36 -1.01 17.09
C SER A 258 8.18 -1.41 18.55
N MET A 259 7.61 -2.58 18.79
CA MET A 259 7.45 -3.14 20.13
C MET A 259 7.37 -4.67 20.04
N GLY A 260 7.96 -5.35 21.00
CA GLY A 260 7.83 -6.80 21.09
C GLY A 260 8.15 -7.30 22.48
N TYR A 261 7.71 -8.52 22.76
CA TYR A 261 8.13 -9.24 23.97
C TYR A 261 9.61 -9.59 23.90
N GLY A 262 10.17 -9.96 25.06
CA GLY A 262 11.56 -10.41 25.15
C GLY A 262 11.87 -11.56 24.18
N HIS A 263 13.10 -11.58 23.68
CA HIS A 263 13.58 -12.53 22.67
C HIS A 263 13.18 -13.99 22.92
N ASN A 264 13.24 -14.43 24.19
CA ASN A 264 12.95 -15.82 24.58
C ASN A 264 11.47 -16.22 24.53
N VAL A 265 10.55 -15.24 24.55
CA VAL A 265 9.10 -15.52 24.65
C VAL A 265 8.31 -15.02 23.43
N ARG A 266 8.88 -14.13 22.61
CA ARG A 266 8.18 -13.57 21.45
C ARG A 266 7.86 -14.58 20.36
N LYS A 267 8.52 -15.75 20.32
CA LYS A 267 8.23 -16.81 19.33
C LYS A 267 6.92 -17.57 19.60
N ILE A 268 6.39 -17.48 20.82
CA ILE A 268 5.24 -18.28 21.27
C ILE A 268 4.05 -17.41 21.72
N MET A 269 4.28 -16.11 21.94
CA MET A 269 3.23 -15.18 22.33
C MET A 269 2.55 -14.55 21.12
N THR A 270 1.27 -14.22 21.29
CA THR A 270 0.51 -13.37 20.37
C THR A 270 0.56 -11.94 20.88
N MET A 271 0.75 -10.97 20.00
CA MET A 271 0.80 -9.56 20.40
C MET A 271 -0.56 -9.02 20.85
N ASP A 272 -0.58 -8.31 21.98
CA ASP A 272 -1.75 -7.58 22.47
C ASP A 272 -1.77 -6.15 21.87
N PRO A 273 -2.77 -5.79 21.04
CA PRO A 273 -2.80 -4.49 20.37
C PRO A 273 -2.97 -3.32 21.34
N ASN A 274 -3.73 -3.47 22.44
CA ASN A 274 -3.94 -2.40 23.41
C ASN A 274 -2.65 -2.11 24.17
N ALA A 275 -2.04 -3.15 24.75
CA ALA A 275 -0.78 -3.00 25.46
C ALA A 275 0.34 -2.48 24.54
N THR A 276 0.32 -2.84 23.26
CA THR A 276 1.26 -2.33 22.25
C THR A 276 1.12 -0.82 22.07
N VAL A 277 -0.08 -0.35 21.74
CA VAL A 277 -0.31 1.08 21.49
C VAL A 277 -0.13 1.89 22.76
N ASP A 278 -0.57 1.40 23.92
CA ASP A 278 -0.31 2.03 25.22
C ASP A 278 1.19 2.15 25.52
N GLY A 279 1.97 1.14 25.14
CA GLY A 279 3.44 1.18 25.21
C GLY A 279 4.01 2.29 24.34
N TRP A 280 3.51 2.44 23.12
CA TRP A 280 3.91 3.53 22.22
C TRP A 280 3.48 4.91 22.71
N LYS A 281 2.28 5.06 23.30
CA LYS A 281 1.81 6.31 23.91
C LYS A 281 2.74 6.79 25.04
N ARG A 282 3.34 5.86 25.80
CA ARG A 282 4.29 6.16 26.89
C ARG A 282 5.71 6.46 26.42
N SER A 283 6.07 6.10 25.18
CA SER A 283 7.37 6.42 24.58
C SER A 283 7.31 7.77 23.90
N SER A 284 8.10 8.75 24.34
CA SER A 284 8.10 10.10 23.77
C SER A 284 8.34 10.10 22.26
N GLY A 285 9.29 9.29 21.77
CA GLY A 285 9.60 9.16 20.35
C GLY A 285 8.47 8.50 19.56
N HIS A 286 7.94 7.36 20.03
CA HIS A 286 6.88 6.65 19.32
C HIS A 286 5.57 7.45 19.31
N ASN A 287 5.21 8.03 20.45
CA ASN A 287 4.04 8.88 20.56
C ASN A 287 4.16 10.10 19.62
N ALA A 288 5.31 10.76 19.61
CA ALA A 288 5.52 11.94 18.77
C ALA A 288 5.34 11.66 17.27
N VAL A 289 5.68 10.46 16.77
CA VAL A 289 5.37 10.07 15.38
C VAL A 289 3.86 9.88 15.19
N MET A 290 3.21 9.12 16.08
CA MET A 290 1.78 8.81 15.97
C MET A 290 0.91 10.06 15.97
N ILE A 291 1.23 11.05 16.80
CA ILE A 291 0.47 12.30 16.93
C ILE A 291 1.19 13.53 16.38
N GLN A 292 2.19 13.36 15.50
CA GLN A 292 2.90 14.45 14.82
C GLN A 292 3.29 15.61 15.77
N GLN A 293 4.03 15.30 16.82
CA GLN A 293 4.52 16.27 17.80
C GLN A 293 6.04 16.41 17.76
N GLY A 294 6.57 17.49 18.35
CA GLY A 294 8.01 17.76 18.42
C GLY A 294 8.65 17.79 17.04
N ALA A 295 9.67 16.95 16.84
CA ALA A 295 10.37 16.81 15.56
C ALA A 295 9.45 16.43 14.38
N PHE A 296 8.24 15.91 14.63
CA PHE A 296 7.29 15.49 13.60
C PHE A 296 6.17 16.52 13.32
N SER A 297 6.16 17.65 14.04
CA SER A 297 5.06 18.65 13.99
C SER A 297 4.83 19.29 12.62
N THR A 298 5.87 19.39 11.78
CA THR A 298 5.79 19.97 10.43
C THR A 298 5.60 18.92 9.33
N MET A 299 5.58 17.63 9.68
CA MET A 299 5.48 16.54 8.72
C MET A 299 4.03 16.32 8.29
N GLN A 300 3.82 15.97 7.02
CA GLN A 300 2.52 15.56 6.49
C GLN A 300 2.50 14.03 6.37
N ILE A 301 2.27 13.34 7.49
CA ILE A 301 2.08 11.89 7.49
C ILE A 301 0.63 11.63 7.10
N LYS A 302 0.38 10.96 5.97
CA LYS A 302 -0.98 10.66 5.50
C LYS A 302 -1.31 9.18 5.56
N VAL A 303 -0.31 8.32 5.44
CA VAL A 303 -0.51 6.88 5.41
C VAL A 303 0.33 6.15 6.46
N MET A 304 -0.17 5.00 6.92
CA MET A 304 0.58 4.07 7.77
C MET A 304 0.34 2.61 7.37
N GLY A 305 1.28 1.75 7.72
CA GLY A 305 1.14 0.31 7.58
C GLY A 305 1.60 -0.40 8.84
N ALA A 306 0.77 -1.28 9.38
CA ALA A 306 1.07 -2.10 10.55
C ALA A 306 1.40 -3.52 10.12
N GLY A 307 2.37 -4.13 10.80
CA GLY A 307 2.73 -5.54 10.61
C GLY A 307 3.00 -6.18 11.97
N VAL A 308 2.39 -7.34 12.20
CA VAL A 308 2.59 -8.14 13.40
C VAL A 308 3.08 -9.51 12.98
N TYR A 309 4.03 -10.06 13.74
CA TYR A 309 4.42 -11.45 13.63
C TYR A 309 4.74 -11.99 15.02
N LYS A 310 3.92 -12.95 15.47
CA LYS A 310 3.99 -13.53 16.83
C LYS A 310 3.99 -12.41 17.88
N GLY A 311 4.99 -12.37 18.75
CA GLY A 311 5.11 -11.44 19.86
C GLY A 311 5.77 -10.10 19.51
N TYR A 312 5.72 -9.67 18.26
CA TYR A 312 6.33 -8.43 17.79
C TYR A 312 5.41 -7.67 16.84
N ALA A 313 5.33 -6.36 17.02
CA ALA A 313 4.59 -5.42 16.20
C ALA A 313 5.48 -4.27 15.72
N CYS A 314 5.23 -3.85 14.50
CA CYS A 314 5.88 -2.72 13.84
C CYS A 314 4.83 -1.89 13.10
N VAL A 315 5.00 -0.56 13.11
CA VAL A 315 4.22 0.35 12.26
C VAL A 315 5.17 1.29 11.53
N LEU A 316 4.98 1.37 10.21
CA LEU A 316 5.65 2.32 9.34
C LEU A 316 4.70 3.48 9.05
N HIS A 317 5.12 4.69 9.41
CA HIS A 317 4.44 5.94 9.08
C HIS A 317 5.14 6.58 7.89
N GLU A 318 4.38 7.10 6.93
CA GLU A 318 4.92 7.81 5.79
C GLU A 318 5.90 8.92 6.21
N LYS A 319 7.09 8.91 5.61
CA LYS A 319 8.02 10.04 5.65
C LYS A 319 7.89 10.81 4.34
N TYR A 320 7.02 11.82 4.34
CA TYR A 320 6.78 12.68 3.18
C TYR A 320 7.92 13.69 3.00
N VAL A 321 8.83 13.44 2.06
CA VAL A 321 10.03 14.29 1.81
C VAL A 321 9.70 15.52 0.93
N TYR A 322 8.56 15.52 0.24
CA TYR A 322 8.28 16.50 -0.84
C TYR A 322 8.00 17.94 -0.37
N VAL A 323 7.54 18.16 0.87
CA VAL A 323 7.16 19.50 1.36
C VAL A 323 8.38 20.41 1.49
N ILE A 324 9.53 19.87 1.90
CA ILE A 324 10.79 20.63 2.02
C ILE A 324 11.25 21.10 0.63
N LEU A 325 11.11 20.26 -0.40
CA LEU A 325 11.49 20.60 -1.76
C LEU A 325 10.57 21.66 -2.38
N HIS A 326 9.27 21.61 -2.12
CA HIS A 326 8.33 22.61 -2.64
C HIS A 326 8.52 23.96 -1.94
N GLN A 327 8.64 24.01 -0.61
CA GLN A 327 8.93 25.26 0.11
C GLN A 327 10.31 25.82 -0.24
N ALA A 328 11.35 24.97 -0.32
CA ALA A 328 12.67 25.40 -0.80
C ALA A 328 12.60 25.93 -2.24
N ARG A 329 11.86 25.27 -3.14
CA ARG A 329 11.65 25.75 -4.51
C ARG A 329 10.96 27.11 -4.50
N THR A 330 9.86 27.28 -3.79
CA THR A 330 9.10 28.55 -3.73
C THR A 330 9.94 29.69 -3.14
N THR A 331 10.69 29.44 -2.07
CA THR A 331 11.58 30.43 -1.44
C THR A 331 12.83 30.75 -2.28
N LEU A 332 13.38 29.78 -3.01
CA LEU A 332 14.55 30.01 -3.88
C LEU A 332 14.16 30.68 -5.20
N THR A 333 12.96 30.43 -5.73
CA THR A 333 12.46 31.08 -6.95
C THR A 333 12.09 32.56 -6.77
N THR A 334 11.97 33.05 -5.53
CA THR A 334 11.71 34.48 -5.25
C THR A 334 12.99 35.29 -5.06
N LEU A 335 14.17 34.64 -5.03
CA LEU A 335 15.44 35.34 -5.00
C LEU A 335 15.81 35.81 -6.42
N PRO A 336 16.15 37.09 -6.62
CA PRO A 336 16.31 37.69 -7.95
C PRO A 336 17.47 37.12 -8.79
N ASN A 337 18.31 36.26 -8.20
CA ASN A 337 19.59 35.83 -8.77
C ASN A 337 19.70 34.30 -8.98
N ILE A 338 18.59 33.54 -8.95
CA ILE A 338 18.61 32.07 -9.11
C ILE A 338 17.80 31.66 -10.35
N ASN A 339 18.49 31.18 -11.39
CA ASN A 339 17.85 30.81 -12.67
C ASN A 339 17.54 29.31 -12.84
N ARG A 340 18.12 28.42 -12.01
CA ARG A 340 17.89 26.97 -12.10
C ARG A 340 18.13 26.27 -10.76
N ILE A 341 17.29 25.28 -10.44
CA ILE A 341 17.43 24.41 -9.26
C ILE A 341 17.33 22.96 -9.75
N ASP A 342 18.35 22.14 -9.45
CA ASP A 342 18.37 20.71 -9.77
C ASP A 342 18.16 19.89 -8.49
N LEU A 343 17.16 19.01 -8.50
CA LEU A 343 16.74 18.18 -7.37
C LEU A 343 16.79 16.69 -7.69
N SER A 344 17.53 16.31 -8.74
CA SER A 344 17.55 14.93 -9.26
C SER A 344 18.25 13.91 -8.35
N ASN A 345 19.02 14.34 -7.34
CA ASN A 345 19.79 13.45 -6.47
C ASN A 345 19.42 13.64 -4.98
N LEU A 346 18.52 12.80 -4.48
CA LEU A 346 17.86 12.93 -3.16
C LEU A 346 18.73 12.53 -1.96
N HIS A 347 19.96 12.03 -2.17
CA HIS A 347 20.86 11.66 -1.09
C HIS A 347 21.69 12.84 -0.54
N HIS A 348 21.86 13.90 -1.33
CA HIS A 348 22.52 15.15 -0.96
C HIS A 348 21.88 16.30 -1.76
N ILE A 349 21.18 17.23 -1.10
CA ILE A 349 20.63 18.41 -1.78
C ILE A 349 21.80 19.34 -2.12
N PHE A 350 22.21 19.37 -3.39
CA PHE A 350 23.14 20.36 -3.93
C PHE A 350 22.34 21.47 -4.61
N ILE A 351 22.40 22.70 -4.09
CA ILE A 351 21.89 23.88 -4.78
C ILE A 351 23.05 24.46 -5.61
N ILE A 352 23.00 24.29 -6.93
CA ILE A 352 23.91 24.98 -7.85
C ILE A 352 23.30 26.35 -8.14
N VAL A 353 23.95 27.42 -7.67
CA VAL A 353 23.54 28.80 -7.97
C VAL A 353 24.37 29.29 -9.16
N ASP A 354 23.70 29.66 -10.26
CA ASP A 354 24.35 30.33 -11.40
C ASP A 354 24.15 31.84 -11.27
N LEU A 355 25.23 32.53 -10.88
CA LEU A 355 25.30 33.99 -10.84
C LEU A 355 25.95 34.47 -12.15
N HIS A 356 25.14 34.94 -13.09
CA HIS A 356 25.61 35.58 -14.33
C HIS A 356 26.59 34.75 -15.18
N GLY A 357 26.39 33.44 -15.29
CA GLY A 357 27.21 32.58 -16.15
C GLY A 357 28.57 32.21 -15.57
N GLN A 358 28.80 32.47 -14.28
CA GLN A 358 29.93 31.94 -13.53
C GLN A 358 29.45 31.02 -12.40
N LEU A 359 29.89 29.76 -12.43
CA LEU A 359 29.75 28.81 -11.34
C LEU A 359 30.52 29.33 -10.12
N ALA A 360 29.83 30.01 -9.21
CA ALA A 360 30.42 30.51 -7.97
C ALA A 360 29.55 30.12 -6.78
N GLY A 361 30.03 29.15 -6.00
CA GLY A 361 29.54 28.87 -4.64
C GLY A 361 28.64 27.65 -4.52
N LEU A 362 29.08 26.68 -3.72
CA LEU A 362 28.31 25.54 -3.25
C LEU A 362 27.70 25.93 -1.90
N LEU A 363 26.39 26.19 -1.85
CA LEU A 363 25.72 26.52 -0.58
C LEU A 363 25.31 25.21 0.12
N HIS A 364 26.07 24.81 1.15
CA HIS A 364 25.68 23.72 2.03
C HIS A 364 24.57 24.19 2.97
N ILE A 365 23.31 23.84 2.70
CA ILE A 365 22.25 23.97 3.70
C ILE A 365 22.25 22.67 4.53
N LEU A 366 22.98 22.69 5.65
CA LEU A 366 22.80 21.75 6.74
C LEU A 366 22.83 22.50 8.06
N SER A 367 21.66 22.72 8.65
CA SER A 367 21.44 22.59 10.10
C SER A 367 19.96 22.81 10.44
N ALA A 368 19.13 21.77 10.30
CA ALA A 368 17.89 21.63 11.07
C ALA A 368 17.24 20.24 10.90
N LEU A 369 18.00 19.18 10.64
CA LEU A 369 17.47 17.80 10.63
C LEU A 369 18.57 16.84 11.09
N ALA A 370 18.94 16.97 12.37
CA ALA A 370 19.49 15.89 13.16
C ALA A 370 18.39 15.45 14.14
#